data_AF-A0A1H1LE92-F1
#
_entry.id   AF-A0A1H1LE92-F1
#
_cell.length_a   1.000
_cell.length_b   1.000
_cell.length_c   1.000
_cell.angle_alpha   90.00
_cell.angle_beta   90.00
_cell.angle_gamma   90.00
#
_symmetry.space_group_name_H-M   'P 1'
#
loop_
_entity.id
_entity.type
_entity.pdbx_description
1 polymer ?
#
loop_
_entity_poly.entity_id
_entity_poly.type
_entity_poly.pdbx_seq_one_letter_code
_entity_poly.pdbx_strand_id
1 'polypeptide(L)'
;MSEVLGKIETVTPQLLLDFESRWTQQHTPAKDVAIRVDLAITPARYYQLLMRAADSLEGIATHPVTARRVRERRALSEAARGHRLGTLPHPHPPVIPPVTPASAA
;
A
#
# COMPACT_ATOMS: atom_id res chain seq x y z
N MET A 1 -2.09 -23.82 -0.30
CA MET A 1 -1.60 -23.09 0.89
C MET A 1 -2.46 -21.84 1.14
N SER A 2 -3.78 -22.02 1.27
CA SER A 2 -4.76 -20.95 1.57
C SER A 2 -5.95 -21.55 2.32
N GLU A 3 -5.67 -22.31 3.37
CA GLU A 3 -6.68 -22.81 4.31
C GLU A 3 -6.44 -22.15 5.66
N VAL A 4 -6.97 -20.94 5.83
CA VAL A 4 -7.31 -20.43 7.17
C VAL A 4 -8.66 -19.72 7.07
N LEU A 5 -9.67 -20.49 6.70
CA LEU A 5 -11.09 -20.23 6.94
C LEU A 5 -11.39 -20.70 8.37
N GLY A 6 -10.88 -20.00 9.38
CA GLY A 6 -11.06 -20.37 10.78
C GLY A 6 -11.59 -19.19 11.57
N LYS A 7 -12.92 -19.05 11.63
CA LYS A 7 -13.70 -18.00 12.31
C LYS A 7 -13.78 -16.67 11.55
N ILE A 8 -14.62 -16.63 10.52
CA ILE A 8 -15.20 -15.36 10.06
C ILE A 8 -16.28 -14.99 11.09
N GLU A 9 -15.86 -14.52 12.26
CA GLU A 9 -16.67 -13.52 12.94
C GLU A 9 -16.69 -12.34 11.96
N THR A 10 -17.88 -11.97 11.48
CA THR A 10 -18.06 -11.14 10.29
C THR A 10 -17.31 -9.81 10.41
N VAL A 11 -16.12 -9.73 9.80
CA VAL A 11 -15.34 -8.50 9.74
C VAL A 11 -16.07 -7.53 8.81
N THR A 12 -16.79 -6.57 9.40
CA THR A 12 -17.60 -5.61 8.65
C THR A 12 -16.78 -4.45 8.10
N PRO A 13 -17.24 -3.78 7.03
CA PRO A 13 -16.62 -2.57 6.52
C PRO A 13 -16.47 -1.48 7.59
N GLN A 14 -17.48 -1.32 8.43
CA GLN A 14 -17.47 -0.36 9.53
C GLN A 14 -16.33 -0.64 10.51
N LEU A 15 -16.18 -1.89 10.95
CA LEU A 15 -15.18 -2.30 11.94
C LEU A 15 -13.74 -2.11 11.42
N LEU A 16 -13.52 -2.39 10.12
CA LEU A 16 -12.22 -2.18 9.49
C LEU A 16 -11.83 -0.69 9.42
N LEU A 17 -12.79 0.18 9.08
CA LEU A 17 -12.55 1.61 8.96
C LEU A 17 -12.48 2.31 10.32
N ASP A 18 -13.24 1.86 11.32
CA ASP A 18 -13.09 2.31 12.70
C ASP A 18 -11.69 1.98 13.22
N PHE A 19 -11.24 0.74 13.07
CA PHE A 19 -9.89 0.33 13.46
C PHE A 19 -8.82 1.17 12.75
N GLU A 20 -8.93 1.39 11.44
CA GLU A 20 -7.96 2.21 10.70
C GLU A 20 -7.94 3.67 11.18
N SER A 21 -9.08 4.22 11.60
CA SER A 21 -9.17 5.59 12.11
C SER A 21 -8.33 5.81 13.37
N ARG A 22 -8.23 4.79 14.23
CA ARG A 22 -7.41 4.77 15.45
C ARG A 22 -5.92 4.61 15.15
N TRP A 23 -5.58 3.99 14.01
CA TRP A 23 -4.22 3.68 13.60
C TRP A 23 -3.79 4.48 12.37
N THR A 24 -3.71 5.81 12.50
CA THR A 24 -3.35 6.73 11.40
C THR A 24 -1.91 6.59 10.91
N GLN A 25 -0.99 5.99 11.68
CA GLN A 25 0.37 5.69 11.21
C GLN A 25 0.38 4.47 10.28
N GLN A 26 1.15 4.58 9.21
CA GLN A 26 1.30 3.52 8.23
C GLN A 26 2.27 2.44 8.75
N HIS A 27 1.81 1.19 8.75
CA HIS A 27 2.61 -0.04 8.93
C HIS A 27 3.57 -0.02 10.13
N THR A 28 3.02 0.05 11.33
CA THR A 28 3.82 -0.12 12.56
C THR A 28 3.74 -1.57 13.04
N PRO A 29 4.81 -2.14 13.65
CA PRO A 29 4.77 -3.49 14.21
C PRO A 29 3.70 -3.65 15.29
N ALA A 30 3.40 -2.58 16.02
CA ALA A 30 2.29 -2.54 16.98
C ALA A 30 0.92 -2.75 16.31
N LYS A 31 0.71 -2.16 15.11
CA LYS A 31 -0.51 -2.34 14.33
C LYS A 31 -0.67 -3.77 13.83
N ASP A 32 0.41 -4.40 13.38
CA ASP A 32 0.38 -5.80 12.93
C ASP A 32 0.01 -6.76 14.05
N VAL A 33 0.52 -6.53 15.27
CA VAL A 33 0.14 -7.29 16.46
C VAL A 33 -1.34 -7.03 16.80
N ALA A 34 -1.77 -5.77 16.84
CA ALA A 34 -3.16 -5.42 17.11
C ALA A 34 -4.14 -6.03 16.11
N ILE A 35 -3.80 -6.07 14.81
CA ILE A 35 -4.62 -6.74 13.78
C ILE A 35 -4.80 -8.23 14.11
N ARG A 36 -3.73 -8.91 14.53
CA ARG A 36 -3.81 -10.35 14.84
C ARG A 36 -4.60 -10.63 16.12
N VAL A 37 -4.46 -9.75 17.12
CA VAL A 37 -5.11 -9.91 18.43
C VAL A 37 -6.58 -9.50 18.37
N ASP A 38 -6.88 -8.33 17.82
CA ASP A 38 -8.22 -7.73 17.88
C ASP A 38 -9.13 -8.24 16.75
N LEU A 39 -8.56 -8.53 15.58
CA LEU A 39 -9.32 -8.89 14.38
C LEU A 39 -9.18 -10.36 14.00
N ALA A 40 -8.30 -11.10 14.68
CA ALA A 40 -8.02 -12.53 14.43
C ALA A 40 -7.71 -12.87 12.95
N ILE A 41 -7.22 -11.90 12.18
CA ILE A 41 -6.85 -12.07 10.76
C ILE A 41 -5.38 -11.73 10.52
N THR A 42 -4.85 -12.18 9.39
CA THR A 42 -3.50 -11.81 8.98
C THR A 42 -3.45 -10.34 8.53
N PRO A 43 -2.33 -9.62 8.74
CA PRO A 43 -2.18 -8.25 8.25
C PRO A 43 -2.42 -8.12 6.73
N ALA A 44 -1.98 -9.11 5.96
CA ALA A 44 -2.25 -9.16 4.52
C ALA A 44 -3.76 -9.22 4.20
N ARG A 45 -4.51 -10.05 4.93
CA ARG A 45 -5.97 -10.17 4.76
C ARG A 45 -6.68 -8.87 5.20
N TYR A 46 -6.22 -8.27 6.29
CA TYR A 46 -6.71 -6.98 6.78
C TYR A 46 -6.65 -5.89 5.72
N TYR A 47 -5.48 -5.66 5.11
CA TYR A 47 -5.33 -4.60 4.10
C TYR A 47 -6.18 -4.86 2.85
N GLN A 48 -6.35 -6.12 2.44
CA GLN A 48 -7.26 -6.47 1.34
C GLN A 48 -8.72 -6.11 1.66
N LEU A 49 -9.18 -6.46 2.86
CA LEU A 49 -10.54 -6.17 3.29
C LEU A 49 -10.75 -4.66 3.50
N LEU A 50 -9.74 -3.97 4.04
CA LEU A 50 -9.77 -2.52 4.23
C LEU A 50 -9.96 -1.77 2.91
N MET A 51 -9.29 -2.19 1.83
CA MET A 51 -9.49 -1.62 0.50
C MET A 51 -10.93 -1.81 0.02
N ARG A 52 -11.50 -3.01 0.17
CA ARG A 52 -12.89 -3.30 -0.22
C ARG A 52 -13.89 -2.51 0.63
N ALA A 53 -13.64 -2.41 1.93
CA ALA A 53 -14.46 -1.64 2.86
C ALA A 53 -14.49 -0.16 2.47
N ALA A 54 -13.32 0.40 2.14
CA ALA A 54 -13.20 1.77 1.69
C ALA A 54 -14.00 2.02 0.39
N ASP A 55 -14.15 1.05 -0.50
CA ASP A 55 -14.92 1.17 -1.75
C ASP A 55 -16.43 0.88 -1.60
N SER A 56 -16.85 0.27 -0.49
CA SER A 56 -18.24 -0.11 -0.23
C SER A 56 -19.12 1.09 0.19
N LEU A 57 -20.41 1.06 -0.18
CA LEU A 57 -21.39 2.07 0.24
C LEU A 57 -21.51 2.15 1.77
N GLU A 58 -21.53 1.00 2.45
CA GLU A 58 -21.61 0.90 3.91
C GLU A 58 -20.40 1.56 4.60
N GLY A 59 -19.19 1.29 4.08
CA GLY A 59 -17.97 1.90 4.61
C GLY A 59 -17.92 3.41 4.41
N ILE A 60 -18.36 3.90 3.23
CA ILE A 60 -18.47 5.34 2.96
C ILE A 60 -19.49 6.01 3.87
N ALA A 61 -20.66 5.37 4.07
CA ALA A 61 -21.74 5.93 4.88
C ALA A 61 -21.36 6.05 6.36
N THR A 62 -20.62 5.06 6.89
CA THR A 62 -20.21 5.04 8.29
C THR A 62 -18.94 5.86 8.56
N HIS A 63 -17.94 5.79 7.66
CA HIS A 63 -16.62 6.39 7.86
C HIS A 63 -16.09 7.08 6.59
N PRO A 64 -16.73 8.16 6.12
CA PRO A 64 -16.43 8.78 4.81
C PRO A 64 -14.99 9.32 4.72
N VAL A 65 -14.48 9.92 5.81
CA VAL A 65 -13.13 10.50 5.84
C VAL A 65 -12.06 9.41 5.79
N THR A 66 -12.22 8.35 6.58
CA THR A 66 -11.27 7.22 6.60
C THR A 66 -11.28 6.47 5.28
N ALA A 67 -12.47 6.20 4.72
CA ALA A 67 -12.61 5.57 3.42
C ALA A 67 -11.89 6.38 2.33
N ARG A 68 -12.07 7.70 2.29
CA ARG A 68 -11.37 8.58 1.36
C ARG A 68 -9.85 8.51 1.52
N ARG A 69 -9.33 8.62 2.75
CA ARG A 69 -7.88 8.55 3.01
C ARG A 69 -7.26 7.23 2.56
N VAL A 70 -7.96 6.11 2.78
CA VAL A 70 -7.51 4.79 2.31
C VAL A 70 -7.41 4.75 0.78
N ARG A 71 -8.42 5.27 0.07
CA ARG A 71 -8.40 5.35 -1.40
C ARG A 71 -7.28 6.26 -1.92
N GLU A 72 -7.05 7.41 -1.29
CA GLU A 72 -5.97 8.34 -1.67
C GLU A 72 -4.59 7.68 -1.48
N ARG A 73 -4.34 7.00 -0.36
CA ARG A 73 -3.10 6.25 -0.12
C ARG A 73 -2.87 5.16 -1.17
N ARG A 74 -3.94 4.49 -1.61
CA ARG A 74 -3.87 3.51 -2.69
C ARG A 74 -3.48 4.16 -4.02
N ALA A 75 -4.15 5.25 -4.40
CA ALA A 75 -3.86 5.96 -5.65
C ALA A 75 -2.40 6.45 -5.70
N LEU A 76 -1.87 6.97 -4.60
CA LEU A 76 -0.45 7.35 -4.49
C LEU A 76 0.50 6.15 -4.66
N SER A 77 0.15 5.00 -4.10
CA SER A 77 0.92 3.76 -4.24
C SER A 77 0.88 3.19 -5.66
N GLU A 78 -0.24 3.36 -6.37
CA GLU A 78 -0.41 2.95 -7.76
C GLU A 78 0.35 3.89 -8.71
N ALA A 79 0.31 5.20 -8.48
CA ALA A 79 1.10 6.18 -9.24
C ALA A 79 2.62 5.91 -9.15
N ALA A 80 3.11 5.56 -7.95
CA ALA A 80 4.50 5.16 -7.74
C ALA A 80 4.88 3.83 -8.43
N ARG A 81 3.91 2.95 -8.71
CA ARG A 81 4.11 1.71 -9.51
C ARG A 81 4.03 1.98 -11.01
N GLY A 82 3.13 2.85 -11.47
CA GLY A 82 3.04 3.28 -12.87
C GLY A 82 4.33 3.90 -13.38
N HIS A 83 5.05 4.62 -12.51
CA HIS A 83 6.38 5.16 -12.80
C HIS A 83 7.47 4.11 -13.08
N ARG A 84 7.24 2.83 -12.75
CA ARG A 84 8.18 1.73 -13.04
C ARG A 84 7.87 0.98 -14.33
N LEU A 85 6.70 1.21 -14.94
CA LEU A 85 6.24 0.43 -16.11
C LEU A 85 5.89 1.31 -17.33
N GLY A 86 6.23 2.61 -17.31
CA GLY A 86 6.05 3.53 -18.44
C GLY A 86 7.30 4.37 -18.72
N THR A 87 8.09 3.94 -19.71
CA THR A 87 8.73 4.77 -20.75
C THR A 87 9.13 6.23 -20.41
N LEU A 88 10.39 6.43 -20.07
CA LEU A 88 11.21 7.56 -20.53
C LEU A 88 12.60 6.98 -20.85
N PRO A 89 13.15 7.13 -22.07
CA PRO A 89 14.56 6.82 -22.29
C PRO A 89 15.38 7.75 -21.41
N HIS A 90 16.17 7.18 -20.51
CA HIS A 90 17.22 7.92 -19.83
C HIS A 90 18.13 8.51 -20.92
N PRO A 91 18.35 9.84 -21.01
CA PRO A 91 19.34 10.37 -21.93
C PRO A 91 20.69 9.80 -21.49
N HIS A 92 21.23 8.90 -22.30
CA HIS A 92 22.58 8.39 -22.12
C HIS A 92 23.52 9.60 -22.11
N PRO A 93 24.29 9.86 -21.03
CA PRO A 93 25.26 10.95 -21.05
C PRO A 93 26.26 10.69 -22.18
N PRO A 94 26.71 11.72 -22.92
CA PRO A 94 27.69 11.50 -23.98
C PRO A 94 28.95 10.88 -23.38
N VAL A 95 29.29 9.67 -23.84
CA VAL A 95 30.59 9.04 -23.53
C VAL A 95 31.64 9.85 -24.28
N ILE A 96 32.38 10.67 -23.54
CA ILE A 96 33.59 11.32 -24.05
C ILE A 96 34.65 10.20 -24.12
N PRO A 97 35.16 9.82 -25.31
CA PRO A 97 36.24 8.85 -25.39
C PRO A 97 37.50 9.43 -24.71
N PRO A 98 38.33 8.59 -24.07
CA PRO A 98 39.58 9.07 -23.48
C PRO A 98 40.49 9.63 -24.58
N VAL A 99 40.91 10.89 -24.40
CA VAL A 99 42.03 11.48 -25.13
C VAL A 99 43.29 10.72 -24.70
N THR A 100 43.84 9.93 -25.60
CA THR A 100 45.18 9.35 -25.45
C THR A 100 46.18 10.51 -25.52
N PRO A 101 46.99 10.79 -24.48
CA PRO A 101 48.13 11.68 -24.67
C PRO A 101 49.14 10.95 -25.58
N ALA A 102 49.43 11.56 -26.72
CA ALA A 102 50.54 11.19 -27.57
C ALA A 102 51.83 11.26 -26.74
N SER A 103 52.48 10.10 -26.62
CA SER A 103 53.80 9.95 -26.02
C SER A 103 54.80 10.83 -26.77
N ALA A 104 55.26 11.90 -26.11
CA ALA A 104 56.44 12.64 -26.51
C ALA A 104 57.64 12.05 -25.75
N ALA A 105 58.48 11.30 -26.46
CA ALA A 105 59.89 11.03 -26.15
C ALA A 105 60.55 10.42 -27.39
#